data_AF-A0A8T9MZ92-F1
#
_entry.id   AF-A0A8T9MZ92-F1
#
_cell.length_a   1.000
_cell.length_b   1.000
_cell.length_c   1.000
_cell.angle_alpha   90.00
_cell.angle_beta   90.00
_cell.angle_gamma   90.00
#
_symmetry.space_group_name_H-M   'P 1'
#
loop_
_entity.id
_entity.type
_entity.pdbx_description
1 polymer ?
#
loop_
_entity_poly.entity_id
_entity_poly.type
_entity_poly.pdbx_seq_one_letter_code
_entity_poly.pdbx_strand_id
1 'polypeptide(L)'
;MEVSILFSVALDFSKHRCTNAVIHSDQTGILPPPQTLQIAKYPDDTGSYLFYLDKDGIEQTDTYHDSLDAAFAQAELEFGVKPEEWTTA
;
A
#
# COMPACT_ATOMS: atom_id res chain seq x y z
N MET A 1 9.41 -17.47 -5.21
CA MET A 1 9.26 -17.26 -3.75
C MET A 1 7.85 -16.76 -3.55
N GLU A 2 7.09 -17.37 -2.64
CA GLU A 2 5.71 -16.98 -2.37
C GLU A 2 5.71 -15.82 -1.36
N VAL A 3 4.97 -14.76 -1.67
CA VAL A 3 4.82 -13.61 -0.78
C VAL A 3 3.65 -13.85 0.16
N SER A 4 3.84 -13.56 1.45
CA SER A 4 2.75 -13.60 2.42
C SER A 4 2.11 -12.22 2.54
N ILE A 5 0.83 -12.11 2.22
CA ILE A 5 0.06 -10.91 2.53
C ILE A 5 -0.25 -10.94 4.02
N LEU A 6 0.06 -9.86 4.72
CA LEU A 6 -0.15 -9.73 6.16
C LEU A 6 -1.39 -8.90 6.47
N PHE A 7 -1.56 -7.79 5.74
CA PHE A 7 -2.65 -6.85 5.94
C PHE A 7 -3.19 -6.33 4.61
N SER A 8 -4.48 -6.03 4.58
CA SER A 8 -5.17 -5.44 3.43
C SER A 8 -6.16 -4.38 3.87
N VAL A 9 -6.31 -3.32 3.08
CA VAL A 9 -7.32 -2.28 3.28
C VAL A 9 -7.83 -1.76 1.94
N ALA A 10 -9.15 -1.67 1.80
CA ALA A 10 -9.78 -1.03 0.65
C ALA A 10 -9.90 0.47 0.88
N LEU A 11 -9.49 1.27 -0.10
CA LEU A 11 -9.55 2.72 -0.01
C LEU A 11 -10.94 3.24 -0.40
N ASP A 12 -11.64 3.88 0.53
CA ASP A 12 -12.83 4.69 0.23
C ASP A 12 -12.44 6.17 0.19
N PHE A 13 -12.40 6.74 -1.01
CA PHE A 13 -12.00 8.14 -1.23
C PHE A 13 -13.00 9.17 -0.70
N SER A 14 -14.15 8.75 -0.16
CA SER A 14 -15.05 9.62 0.59
C SER A 14 -14.51 9.92 1.99
N LYS A 15 -13.67 9.02 2.54
CA LYS A 15 -13.05 9.14 3.87
C LYS A 15 -11.53 9.26 3.82
N HIS A 16 -10.87 8.51 2.95
CA HIS A 16 -9.43 8.50 2.78
C HIS A 16 -9.02 9.62 1.85
N ARG A 17 -8.17 10.51 2.35
CA ARG A 17 -7.72 11.68 1.59
C ARG A 17 -6.38 11.36 0.96
N CYS A 18 -6.32 11.33 -0.37
CA CYS A 18 -5.05 11.41 -1.07
C CYS A 18 -4.39 12.75 -0.75
N THR A 19 -3.29 12.73 0.01
CA THR A 19 -2.61 13.95 0.45
C THR A 19 -1.73 14.55 -0.64
N ASN A 20 -1.48 13.82 -1.73
CA ASN A 20 -0.48 14.11 -2.76
C ASN A 20 0.93 14.36 -2.16
N ALA A 21 1.19 13.84 -0.96
CA ALA A 21 2.51 13.89 -0.33
C ALA A 21 3.55 13.09 -1.14
N VAL A 22 3.09 12.05 -1.83
CA VAL A 22 3.85 11.24 -2.77
C VAL A 22 3.05 11.12 -4.06
N ILE A 23 3.72 11.21 -5.21
CA ILE A 23 3.14 11.01 -6.54
C ILE A 23 3.89 9.85 -7.17
N HIS A 24 3.19 8.75 -7.41
CA HIS A 24 3.74 7.57 -8.08
C HIS A 24 3.65 7.74 -9.60
N SER A 25 4.72 7.39 -10.32
CA SER A 25 4.75 7.45 -11.78
C SER A 25 5.63 6.37 -12.37
N ASP A 26 5.26 5.84 -13.52
CA ASP A 26 6.05 4.91 -14.32
C ASP A 26 6.49 5.54 -15.66
N GLN A 27 6.98 4.72 -16.60
CA GLN A 27 7.40 5.17 -17.93
C GLN A 27 6.26 5.76 -18.78
N THR A 28 5.01 5.45 -18.44
CA THR A 28 3.80 5.88 -19.15
C THR A 28 3.17 7.14 -18.55
N GLY A 29 3.53 7.53 -17.32
CA GLY A 29 3.04 8.73 -16.67
C GLY A 29 2.74 8.56 -15.19
N ILE A 30 1.89 9.44 -14.66
CA ILE A 30 1.44 9.40 -13.26
C ILE A 30 0.47 8.23 -13.09
N LEU A 31 0.72 7.37 -12.11
CA LEU A 31 -0.17 6.27 -11.77
C LEU A 31 -1.46 6.81 -11.13
N PRO A 32 -2.63 6.22 -11.45
CA PRO A 32 -3.86 6.61 -10.80
C PRO A 32 -3.86 6.22 -9.31
N PRO A 33 -4.75 6.82 -8.49
CA PRO A 33 -4.89 6.42 -7.10
C PRO A 33 -5.21 4.92 -6.98
N PRO A 34 -4.55 4.18 -6.07
CA PRO A 34 -4.87 2.77 -5.84
C PRO A 34 -6.25 2.60 -5.22
N GLN A 35 -6.88 1.46 -5.47
CA GLN A 35 -8.15 1.09 -4.85
C GLN A 35 -7.96 0.28 -3.57
N THR A 36 -6.84 -0.44 -3.46
CA THR A 36 -6.50 -1.29 -2.31
C THR A 36 -5.02 -1.14 -1.97
N LEU A 37 -4.70 -1.17 -0.69
CA LEU A 37 -3.34 -1.31 -0.21
C LEU A 37 -3.16 -2.66 0.46
N GLN A 38 -2.01 -3.29 0.24
CA GLN A 38 -1.61 -4.53 0.92
C GLN A 38 -0.22 -4.40 1.51
N ILE A 39 -0.04 -4.87 2.74
CA ILE A 39 1.29 -5.04 3.33
C ILE A 39 1.67 -6.50 3.24
N ALA A 40 2.82 -6.75 2.63
CA ALA A 40 3.29 -8.09 2.30
C ALA A 40 4.73 -8.30 2.79
N LYS A 41 5.09 -9.56 3.03
CA LYS A 41 6.43 -9.94 3.44
C LYS A 41 6.93 -11.14 2.63
N TYR A 42 8.14 -11.02 2.12
CA TYR A 42 8.85 -12.15 1.53
C TYR A 42 9.58 -12.93 2.63
N PRO A 43 9.60 -14.27 2.55
CA PRO A 43 10.17 -15.12 3.61
C PRO A 43 11.65 -14.87 3.86
N ASP A 44 12.40 -14.49 2.82
CA ASP A 44 13.84 -14.25 2.87
C ASP A 44 14.20 -12.77 3.09
N ASP A 45 13.22 -11.89 3.25
CA ASP A 45 13.44 -10.46 3.43
C ASP A 45 13.10 -9.98 4.85
N THR A 46 13.97 -9.14 5.40
CA THR A 46 13.76 -8.54 6.72
C THR A 46 12.70 -7.45 6.70
N GLY A 47 12.54 -6.77 5.56
CA GLY A 47 11.60 -5.67 5.39
C GLY A 47 10.16 -6.10 5.16
N SER A 48 9.35 -5.14 4.71
CA SER A 48 7.93 -5.26 4.37
C SER A 48 7.65 -4.41 3.14
N TYR A 49 6.71 -4.86 2.32
CA TYR A 49 6.34 -4.20 1.08
C TYR A 49 4.92 -3.66 1.20
N LEU A 50 4.70 -2.41 0.79
CA LEU A 50 3.39 -1.81 0.63
C LEU A 50 3.01 -1.82 -0.85
N PHE A 51 2.05 -2.64 -1.22
CA PHE A 51 1.52 -2.76 -2.59
C PHE A 51 0.35 -1.82 -2.82
N TYR A 52 0.37 -1.14 -3.97
CA TYR A 52 -0.64 -0.20 -4.44
C TYR A 52 -1.41 -0.86 -5.57
N LEU A 53 -2.61 -1.33 -5.28
CA LEU A 53 -3.38 -2.18 -6.20
C LEU A 53 -4.49 -1.36 -6.87
N ASP A 54 -4.75 -1.62 -8.14
CA ASP A 54 -5.85 -1.00 -8.87
C ASP A 54 -7.22 -1.60 -8.50
N LYS A 55 -8.27 -1.17 -9.22
CA LYS A 55 -9.65 -1.64 -9.02
C LYS A 55 -9.85 -3.13 -9.30
N ASP A 56 -8.98 -3.75 -10.08
CA ASP A 56 -9.03 -5.16 -10.45
C ASP A 56 -8.11 -6.01 -9.53
N GLY A 57 -7.46 -5.37 -8.55
CA GLY A 57 -6.54 -6.01 -7.63
C GLY A 57 -5.16 -6.28 -8.24
N ILE A 58 -4.82 -5.59 -9.33
CA ILE A 58 -3.52 -5.70 -9.99
C ILE A 58 -2.56 -4.68 -9.40
N GLU A 59 -1.34 -5.10 -9.11
CA GLU A 59 -0.29 -4.22 -8.59
C GLU A 59 0.06 -3.14 -9.63
N GLN A 60 0.02 -1.89 -9.20
CA GLN A 60 0.49 -0.74 -9.97
C GLN A 60 1.94 -0.42 -9.63
N THR A 61 2.27 -0.44 -8.34
CA THR A 61 3.61 -0.23 -7.80
C THR A 61 3.70 -0.77 -6.38
N ASP A 62 4.92 -0.91 -5.89
CA ASP A 62 5.23 -1.23 -4.52
C ASP A 62 6.24 -0.25 -3.91
N THR A 63 6.32 -0.23 -2.59
CA THR A 63 7.41 0.43 -1.86
C THR A 63 7.94 -0.49 -0.77
N TYR A 64 9.26 -0.56 -0.67
CA TYR A 64 9.96 -1.31 0.37
C TYR A 64 10.11 -0.47 1.65
N HIS A 65 9.94 -1.13 2.79
CA HIS A 65 10.07 -0.56 4.13
C HIS A 65 10.88 -1.48 5.03
N ASP A 66 11.77 -0.93 5.85
CA ASP A 66 12.56 -1.71 6.82
C ASP A 66 11.71 -2.33 7.94
N SER A 67 10.45 -1.93 8.10
CA SER A 67 9.55 -2.39 9.16
C SER A 67 8.08 -2.24 8.77
N LEU A 68 7.21 -3.04 9.39
CA LEU A 68 5.74 -2.94 9.23
C LEU A 68 5.22 -1.56 9.62
N ASP A 69 5.73 -0.99 10.70
CA ASP A 69 5.34 0.34 11.19
C ASP A 69 5.60 1.44 10.16
N ALA A 70 6.72 1.37 9.43
CA ALA A 70 7.02 2.31 8.35
C ALA A 70 6.05 2.16 7.17
N ALA A 71 5.66 0.93 6.81
CA ALA A 71 4.65 0.68 5.79
C ALA A 71 3.27 1.23 6.20
N PHE A 72 2.86 1.05 7.46
CA PHE A 72 1.64 1.65 7.99
C PHE A 72 1.70 3.18 8.00
N ALA A 73 2.83 3.76 8.44
CA ALA A 73 3.03 5.20 8.48
C ALA A 73 2.96 5.83 7.08
N GLN A 74 3.49 5.15 6.05
CA GLN A 74 3.36 5.62 4.68
C GLN A 74 1.90 5.61 4.20
N ALA A 75 1.15 4.53 4.46
CA ALA A 75 -0.27 4.47 4.11
C ALA A 75 -1.12 5.53 4.85
N GLU A 76 -0.80 5.80 6.12
CA GLU A 76 -1.44 6.88 6.89
C GLU A 76 -1.09 8.26 6.30
N LEU A 77 0.17 8.49 5.94
CA LEU A 77 0.62 9.75 5.35
C LEU A 77 -0.04 10.03 4.01
N GLU A 78 -0.10 9.03 3.12
CA GLU A 78 -0.59 9.19 1.75
C GLU A 78 -2.11 9.21 1.66
N PHE A 79 -2.80 8.41 2.48
CA PHE A 79 -4.24 8.15 2.33
C PHE A 79 -5.05 8.39 3.62
N GLY A 80 -4.39 8.61 4.75
CA GLY A 80 -5.07 8.80 6.04
C GLY A 80 -5.61 7.51 6.66
N VAL A 81 -5.20 6.33 6.15
CA VAL A 81 -5.63 5.03 6.67
C VAL A 81 -5.18 4.85 8.12
N LYS A 82 -6.10 4.43 8.98
CA LYS A 82 -5.84 4.17 10.39
C LYS A 82 -5.53 2.69 10.67
N PRO A 83 -4.73 2.38 11.70
CA PRO A 83 -4.39 0.99 12.05
C PRO A 83 -5.60 0.06 12.21
N GLU A 84 -6.72 0.58 12.72
CA GLU A 84 -7.97 -0.16 12.93
C GLU A 84 -8.74 -0.51 11.64
N GLU A 85 -8.39 0.08 10.50
CA GLU A 85 -9.04 -0.16 9.21
C GLU A 85 -8.42 -1.34 8.45
N TRP A 86 -7.24 -1.78 8.86
CA TRP A 86 -6.55 -2.91 8.26
C TRP A 86 -7.19 -4.22 8.67
N THR A 87 -7.38 -5.11 7.70
CA THR A 87 -7.79 -6.50 7.93
C THR A 87 -6.59 -7.41 7.76
N THR A 88 -6.39 -8.34 8.70
CA THR A 88 -5.38 -9.41 8.55
C THR A 88 -5.80 -10.35 7.42
N ALA A 89 -4.89 -10.64 6.50
CA ALA A 89 -5.13 -11.56 5.39
C ALA A 89 -4.99 -13.04 5.82
#